data_AF-A0A8H3U163-F1
#
_entry.id   AF-A0A8H3U163-F1
#
_cell.length_a   1.000
_cell.length_b   1.000
_cell.length_c   1.000
_cell.angle_alpha   90.00
_cell.angle_beta   90.00
_cell.angle_gamma   90.00
#
_symmetry.space_group_name_H-M   'P 1'
#
loop_
_entity.id
_entity.type
_entity.pdbx_description
1 polymer ?
#
loop_
_entity_poly.entity_id
_entity_poly.type
_entity_poly.pdbx_seq_one_letter_code
_entity_poly.pdbx_strand_id
1 'polypeptide(L)'
;MKLLNLTTWLLAPSVALAAWGFIDDGRNFVIDTGAFLIVKVSKTNGDMTSIRYKNVEYCGNVGRFSHVESGLGPSTVTIRQFPAQNVIKVNVIYRSLKHDLVFRLGNPDVYIFTNKADGSVPASRYVVRIPPGIFNGDPNTDTDWIPSNSAVIEAGDVTKIAANGHTYSKHYSGLKYGRTIDYDAVGFRNANVGMYMIRSNHEKASGGPFFRSLLRRGAAEGPDLYDIYYYSMGNTDVQRFGLQGPSVLHFTDGGAPPNGNLFARRADWSWIDALAIDGWVPASRRGVVAGVGLGNMKRGPQYVIGLKNNFAQYWTTAGANGAWLIDKVLPGTYVLNVFKGELEVHTRTVTVAAGAHVGIPTITCADPQDALVVWRIGAWDGTPQGFLNFEDVPMKPTYMHPSDSRLANWRSTNFIIGTSTPNQFPGYMWKDVNSDHLIYFRLSPPQLTRSFKIRIGVTEGVAGGRPGIQVNAWMAPLPLQKTEGDTRSLTVGTYRGNNQVYEFIVPPSAWAQNAANFQILKVSVISGKTGAAGDPFLSSGVSFDAIEMIMI
;
A
#
# COMPACT_ATOMS: atom_id res chain seq x y z
N MET A 1 -71.52 -37.29 32.65
CA MET A 1 -70.13 -37.78 32.45
C MET A 1 -69.83 -37.79 30.96
N LYS A 2 -69.03 -36.84 30.47
CA LYS A 2 -68.27 -36.86 29.21
C LYS A 2 -67.50 -35.54 29.14
N LEU A 3 -66.25 -35.55 29.63
CA LEU A 3 -65.29 -34.47 29.39
C LEU A 3 -64.78 -34.61 27.95
N LEU A 4 -64.89 -33.54 27.17
CA LEU A 4 -64.15 -33.38 25.92
C LEU A 4 -62.81 -32.72 26.25
N ASN A 5 -61.72 -33.48 26.18
CA ASN A 5 -60.36 -32.93 26.10
C ASN A 5 -60.02 -32.75 24.63
N LEU A 6 -59.91 -31.51 24.16
CA LEU A 6 -59.31 -31.19 22.86
C LEU A 6 -57.93 -30.56 23.13
N THR A 7 -56.89 -31.38 23.01
CA THR A 7 -55.50 -30.99 23.19
C THR A 7 -55.02 -30.24 21.95
N THR A 8 -54.79 -28.94 22.07
CA THR A 8 -54.14 -28.11 21.05
C THR A 8 -52.65 -28.46 20.99
N TRP A 9 -52.20 -29.02 19.87
CA TRP A 9 -50.78 -29.20 19.58
C TRP A 9 -50.17 -27.85 19.18
N LEU A 10 -49.38 -27.25 20.07
CA LEU A 10 -48.47 -26.16 19.71
C LEU A 10 -47.36 -26.72 18.80
N LEU A 11 -47.45 -26.46 17.50
CA LEU A 11 -46.32 -26.58 16.57
C LEU A 11 -45.35 -25.43 16.89
N ALA A 12 -44.34 -25.69 17.70
CA ALA A 12 -43.19 -24.80 17.84
C ALA A 12 -42.47 -24.70 16.48
N PRO A 13 -42.13 -23.51 15.97
CA PRO A 13 -41.28 -23.40 14.80
C PRO A 13 -39.92 -24.05 15.12
N SER A 14 -39.60 -25.12 14.40
CA SER A 14 -38.25 -25.68 14.41
C SER A 14 -37.31 -24.63 13.83
N VAL A 15 -36.55 -23.97 14.69
CA VAL A 15 -35.40 -23.17 14.25
C VAL A 15 -34.41 -24.16 13.65
N ALA A 16 -34.36 -24.23 12.33
CA ALA A 16 -33.29 -24.94 11.63
C ALA A 16 -32.00 -24.16 11.90
N LEU A 17 -31.25 -24.58 12.92
CA LEU A 17 -29.89 -24.11 13.13
C LEU A 17 -29.07 -24.52 11.89
N ALA A 18 -28.44 -23.54 11.22
CA ALA A 18 -27.50 -23.80 10.13
C ALA A 18 -26.46 -24.84 10.61
N ALA A 19 -26.31 -25.93 9.87
CA ALA A 19 -25.50 -27.06 10.33
C ALA A 19 -24.02 -26.78 10.06
N TRP A 20 -23.27 -26.44 11.11
CA TRP A 20 -21.81 -26.34 11.00
C TRP A 20 -21.20 -27.68 10.59
N GLY A 21 -20.33 -27.65 9.58
CA GLY A 21 -19.72 -28.86 9.05
C GLY A 21 -19.28 -28.69 7.60
N PHE A 22 -18.92 -29.80 6.97
CA PHE A 22 -18.73 -29.84 5.53
C PHE A 22 -19.31 -31.13 4.94
N ILE A 23 -19.66 -31.06 3.66
CA ILE A 23 -19.98 -32.22 2.83
C ILE A 23 -19.14 -32.20 1.56
N ASP A 24 -19.03 -33.34 0.90
CA ASP A 24 -18.43 -33.47 -0.42
C ASP A 24 -19.55 -33.61 -1.46
N ASP A 25 -19.68 -32.63 -2.37
CA ASP A 25 -20.68 -32.67 -3.44
C ASP A 25 -20.20 -33.42 -4.70
N GLY A 26 -19.09 -34.15 -4.58
CA GLY A 26 -18.39 -34.85 -5.65
C GLY A 26 -17.33 -33.97 -6.32
N ARG A 27 -17.58 -32.66 -6.45
CA ARG A 27 -16.69 -31.70 -7.14
C ARG A 27 -16.01 -30.72 -6.17
N ASN A 28 -16.69 -30.34 -5.11
CA ASN A 28 -16.26 -29.36 -4.13
C ASN A 28 -16.44 -29.90 -2.71
N PHE A 29 -15.62 -29.41 -1.80
CA PHE A 29 -15.99 -29.38 -0.40
C PHE A 29 -16.95 -28.22 -0.18
N VAL A 30 -18.13 -28.48 0.38
CA VAL A 30 -19.14 -27.48 0.73
C VAL A 30 -19.09 -27.29 2.24
N ILE A 31 -18.59 -26.15 2.70
CA ILE A 31 -18.37 -25.82 4.11
C ILE A 31 -19.45 -24.86 4.57
N ASP A 32 -20.16 -25.19 5.65
CA ASP A 32 -21.09 -24.29 6.35
C ASP A 32 -20.47 -23.88 7.69
N THR A 33 -20.36 -22.57 7.89
CA THR A 33 -19.79 -21.98 9.10
C THR A 33 -20.75 -21.99 10.29
N GLY A 34 -22.03 -22.28 10.09
CA GLY A 34 -23.08 -22.06 11.09
C GLY A 34 -23.41 -20.58 11.31
N ALA A 35 -22.93 -19.70 10.43
CA ALA A 35 -23.10 -18.23 10.50
C ALA A 35 -23.65 -17.64 9.20
N PHE A 36 -24.54 -18.39 8.52
CA PHE A 36 -25.11 -18.05 7.22
C PHE A 36 -24.09 -17.89 6.08
N LEU A 37 -22.83 -18.26 6.29
CA LEU A 37 -21.80 -18.32 5.28
C LEU A 37 -21.55 -19.78 4.87
N ILE A 38 -21.84 -20.10 3.62
CA ILE A 38 -21.58 -21.39 2.98
C ILE A 38 -20.58 -21.16 1.84
N VAL A 39 -19.47 -21.88 1.85
CA VAL A 39 -18.41 -21.76 0.85
C VAL A 39 -18.17 -23.10 0.17
N LYS A 40 -18.06 -23.08 -1.17
CA LYS A 40 -17.62 -24.24 -1.95
C LYS A 40 -16.17 -24.06 -2.34
N VAL A 41 -15.33 -25.05 -2.05
CA VAL A 41 -13.93 -25.09 -2.45
C VAL A 41 -13.70 -26.25 -3.40
N SER A 42 -13.19 -25.95 -4.59
CA SER A 42 -12.91 -26.95 -5.62
C SER A 42 -11.88 -27.97 -5.17
N LYS A 43 -12.18 -29.27 -5.34
CA LYS A 43 -11.27 -30.37 -5.04
C LYS A 43 -10.13 -30.52 -6.05
N THR A 44 -10.19 -29.81 -7.18
CA THR A 44 -9.20 -29.93 -8.26
C THR A 44 -8.11 -28.87 -8.19
N ASN A 45 -8.42 -27.67 -7.68
CA ASN A 45 -7.51 -26.53 -7.72
C ASN A 45 -7.56 -25.61 -6.48
N GLY A 46 -8.51 -25.83 -5.55
CA GLY A 46 -8.63 -25.03 -4.34
C GLY A 46 -9.31 -23.68 -4.52
N ASP A 47 -9.84 -23.36 -5.70
CA ASP A 47 -10.60 -22.12 -5.91
C ASP A 47 -11.88 -22.14 -5.07
N MET A 48 -12.25 -20.99 -4.50
CA MET A 48 -13.60 -20.85 -3.92
C MET A 48 -14.59 -20.66 -5.07
N THR A 49 -15.38 -21.68 -5.39
CA THR A 49 -16.30 -21.70 -6.54
C THR A 49 -17.69 -21.13 -6.22
N SER A 50 -18.02 -20.97 -4.95
CA SER A 50 -19.23 -20.32 -4.46
C SER A 50 -18.96 -19.79 -3.05
N ILE A 51 -19.46 -18.59 -2.74
CA ILE A 51 -19.39 -17.94 -1.43
C ILE A 51 -20.79 -17.37 -1.18
N ARG A 52 -21.64 -18.12 -0.47
CA ARG A 52 -23.01 -17.69 -0.17
C ARG A 52 -23.11 -17.15 1.23
N TYR A 53 -23.48 -15.88 1.35
CA TYR A 53 -23.82 -15.26 2.62
C TYR A 53 -25.32 -14.93 2.64
N LYS A 54 -26.07 -15.46 3.62
CA LYS A 54 -27.53 -15.30 3.71
C LYS A 54 -28.26 -15.60 2.39
N ASN A 55 -27.88 -16.71 1.76
CA ASN A 55 -28.42 -17.20 0.47
C ASN A 55 -28.13 -16.32 -0.76
N VAL A 56 -27.33 -15.26 -0.64
CA VAL A 56 -26.86 -14.45 -1.77
C VAL A 56 -25.46 -14.92 -2.17
N GLU A 57 -25.23 -15.11 -3.46
CA GLU A 57 -23.94 -15.52 -4.02
C GLU A 57 -22.99 -14.32 -4.14
N TYR A 58 -21.77 -14.44 -3.61
CA TYR A 58 -20.73 -13.41 -3.63
C TYR A 58 -19.44 -13.85 -4.34
N CYS A 59 -19.44 -15.03 -4.98
CA CYS A 59 -18.30 -15.48 -5.76
C CYS A 59 -18.58 -15.50 -7.27
N GLY A 60 -17.66 -14.91 -8.01
CA GLY A 60 -17.45 -15.14 -9.43
C GLY A 60 -17.72 -13.92 -10.30
N ASN A 61 -16.81 -13.64 -11.24
CA ASN A 61 -17.05 -12.69 -12.33
C ASN A 61 -16.35 -13.15 -13.61
N VAL A 62 -16.96 -12.92 -14.78
CA VAL A 62 -16.38 -13.26 -16.09
C VAL A 62 -15.88 -14.72 -16.17
N GLY A 63 -16.66 -15.66 -15.62
CA GLY A 63 -16.31 -17.09 -15.60
C GLY A 63 -15.12 -17.46 -14.71
N ARG A 64 -14.63 -16.53 -13.87
CA ARG A 64 -13.52 -16.76 -12.93
C ARG A 64 -14.03 -16.79 -11.49
N PHE A 65 -13.38 -17.61 -10.68
CA PHE A 65 -13.63 -17.78 -9.25
C PHE A 65 -12.57 -17.05 -8.40
N SER A 66 -12.75 -17.07 -7.07
CA SER A 66 -11.79 -16.47 -6.14
C SER A 66 -10.62 -17.42 -5.88
N HIS A 67 -9.38 -16.91 -6.00
CA HIS A 67 -8.18 -17.74 -6.03
C HIS A 67 -6.89 -16.98 -5.69
N VAL A 68 -5.82 -17.74 -5.47
CA VAL A 68 -4.45 -17.23 -5.55
C VAL A 68 -4.14 -16.84 -6.99
N GLU A 69 -3.62 -15.65 -7.20
CA GLU A 69 -3.18 -15.13 -8.49
C GLU A 69 -4.25 -15.08 -9.61
N SER A 70 -4.24 -16.10 -10.47
CA SER A 70 -5.13 -16.31 -11.61
C SER A 70 -5.72 -17.73 -11.58
N GLY A 71 -5.61 -18.42 -10.44
CA GLY A 71 -5.89 -19.84 -10.27
C GLY A 71 -4.59 -20.66 -10.22
N LEU A 72 -4.51 -21.62 -9.30
CA LEU A 72 -3.35 -22.50 -9.17
C LEU A 72 -3.32 -23.61 -10.24
N GLY A 73 -4.47 -23.92 -10.84
CA GLY A 73 -4.61 -25.10 -11.70
C GLY A 73 -4.61 -26.40 -10.88
N PRO A 74 -4.39 -27.57 -11.52
CA PRO A 74 -4.45 -28.87 -10.84
C PRO A 74 -3.56 -28.91 -9.59
N SER A 75 -4.18 -29.17 -8.44
CA SER A 75 -3.57 -29.12 -7.12
C SER A 75 -4.07 -30.29 -6.28
N THR A 76 -3.32 -30.65 -5.24
CA THR A 76 -3.80 -31.60 -4.23
C THR A 76 -4.62 -30.86 -3.20
N VAL A 77 -5.91 -31.17 -3.09
CA VAL A 77 -6.84 -30.49 -2.17
C VAL A 77 -7.39 -31.48 -1.15
N THR A 78 -7.21 -31.18 0.13
CA THR A 78 -7.68 -32.00 1.25
C THR A 78 -8.45 -31.15 2.25
N ILE A 79 -9.32 -31.77 3.03
CA ILE A 79 -10.10 -31.11 4.07
C ILE A 79 -9.95 -31.85 5.39
N ARG A 80 -9.87 -31.11 6.50
CA ARG A 80 -9.79 -31.64 7.85
C ARG A 80 -10.61 -30.79 8.82
N GLN A 81 -11.35 -31.44 9.69
CA GLN A 81 -12.03 -30.81 10.81
C GLN A 81 -11.18 -30.94 12.08
N PHE A 82 -11.21 -29.89 12.90
CA PHE A 82 -10.55 -29.74 14.19
C PHE A 82 -11.62 -29.47 15.25
N PRO A 83 -12.28 -30.52 15.79
CA PRO A 83 -13.43 -30.35 16.66
C PRO A 83 -13.13 -29.55 17.94
N ALA A 84 -11.96 -29.76 18.55
CA ALA A 84 -11.55 -29.03 19.76
C ALA A 84 -11.41 -27.51 19.54
N GLN A 85 -11.12 -27.08 18.32
CA GLN A 85 -10.99 -25.67 17.93
C GLN A 85 -12.27 -25.14 17.27
N ASN A 86 -13.25 -26.00 16.99
CA ASN A 86 -14.41 -25.73 16.15
C ASN A 86 -14.02 -25.15 14.77
N VAL A 87 -13.02 -25.76 14.15
CA VAL A 87 -12.44 -25.30 12.88
C VAL A 87 -12.54 -26.36 11.79
N ILE A 88 -12.73 -25.92 10.55
CA ILE A 88 -12.55 -26.71 9.32
C ILE A 88 -11.42 -26.06 8.53
N LYS A 89 -10.47 -26.85 8.04
CA LYS A 89 -9.35 -26.40 7.21
C LYS A 89 -9.37 -27.14 5.89
N VAL A 90 -9.34 -26.41 4.79
CA VAL A 90 -9.03 -26.92 3.46
C VAL A 90 -7.58 -26.59 3.15
N ASN A 91 -6.78 -27.62 2.86
CA ASN A 91 -5.38 -27.49 2.48
C ASN A 91 -5.22 -27.76 0.98
N VAL A 92 -4.45 -26.90 0.32
CA VAL A 92 -4.19 -26.94 -1.12
C VAL A 92 -2.68 -26.92 -1.34
N ILE A 93 -2.16 -27.92 -2.05
CA ILE A 93 -0.74 -28.01 -2.40
C ILE A 93 -0.61 -27.88 -3.92
N TYR A 94 0.09 -26.83 -4.35
CA TYR A 94 0.47 -26.58 -5.74
C TYR A 94 1.96 -26.33 -5.84
N ARG A 95 2.72 -27.32 -6.35
CA ARG A 95 4.19 -27.27 -6.40
C ARG A 95 4.76 -26.95 -5.00
N SER A 96 5.55 -25.89 -4.87
CA SER A 96 6.11 -25.42 -3.59
C SER A 96 5.16 -24.52 -2.78
N LEU A 97 4.04 -24.07 -3.37
CA LEU A 97 3.05 -23.22 -2.72
C LEU A 97 2.04 -24.06 -1.97
N LYS A 98 1.81 -23.71 -0.70
CA LYS A 98 0.78 -24.30 0.14
C LYS A 98 -0.21 -23.23 0.53
N HIS A 99 -1.49 -23.51 0.37
CA HIS A 99 -2.57 -22.58 0.62
C HIS A 99 -3.59 -23.22 1.55
N ASP A 100 -3.98 -22.52 2.61
CA ASP A 100 -5.00 -22.98 3.53
C ASP A 100 -6.17 -21.99 3.56
N LEU A 101 -7.38 -22.53 3.46
CA LEU A 101 -8.63 -21.83 3.76
C LEU A 101 -9.20 -22.41 5.04
N VAL A 102 -9.41 -21.57 6.03
CA VAL A 102 -9.84 -21.96 7.38
C VAL A 102 -11.18 -21.31 7.69
N PHE A 103 -12.07 -22.10 8.30
CA PHE A 103 -13.45 -21.73 8.63
C PHE A 103 -13.69 -22.05 10.10
N ARG A 104 -14.30 -21.13 10.86
CA ARG A 104 -14.55 -21.29 12.30
C ARG A 104 -16.04 -21.23 12.60
N LEU A 105 -16.53 -22.15 13.44
CA LEU A 105 -17.93 -22.20 13.84
C LEU A 105 -18.43 -20.84 14.31
N GLY A 106 -19.61 -20.42 13.83
CA GLY A 106 -20.29 -19.21 14.24
C GLY A 106 -19.67 -17.92 13.70
N ASN A 107 -18.66 -18.00 12.83
CA ASN A 107 -18.02 -16.83 12.24
C ASN A 107 -18.28 -16.79 10.73
N PRO A 108 -18.84 -15.69 10.19
CA PRO A 108 -19.05 -15.52 8.76
C PRO A 108 -17.75 -15.10 8.05
N ASP A 109 -16.69 -15.89 8.27
CA ASP A 109 -15.31 -15.60 7.88
C ASP A 109 -14.70 -16.73 7.05
N VAL A 110 -13.82 -16.36 6.12
CA VAL A 110 -12.80 -17.25 5.55
C VAL A 110 -11.42 -16.71 5.92
N TYR A 111 -10.66 -17.45 6.71
CA TYR A 111 -9.28 -17.12 7.05
C TYR A 111 -8.35 -17.71 5.99
N ILE A 112 -7.58 -16.85 5.33
CA ILE A 112 -6.86 -17.13 4.09
C ILE A 112 -5.36 -17.08 4.39
N PHE A 113 -4.66 -18.16 4.03
CA PHE A 113 -3.23 -18.32 4.23
C PHE A 113 -2.55 -18.74 2.93
N THR A 114 -1.47 -18.07 2.54
CA THR A 114 -0.68 -18.47 1.37
C THR A 114 0.79 -18.59 1.76
N ASN A 115 1.26 -19.82 1.96
CA ASN A 115 2.68 -20.10 2.18
C ASN A 115 3.40 -20.33 0.87
N LYS A 116 4.16 -19.32 0.46
CA LYS A 116 5.00 -19.37 -0.73
C LYS A 116 6.44 -19.67 -0.31
N ALA A 117 6.90 -20.90 -0.49
CA ALA A 117 8.23 -21.31 -0.03
C ALA A 117 9.38 -20.60 -0.77
N ASP A 118 9.22 -20.33 -2.08
CA ASP A 118 10.24 -19.77 -2.96
C ASP A 118 9.61 -19.07 -4.20
N GLY A 119 10.45 -18.65 -5.15
CA GLY A 119 10.03 -17.95 -6.38
C GLY A 119 9.47 -18.84 -7.50
N SER A 120 9.37 -20.16 -7.33
CA SER A 120 8.99 -21.08 -8.42
C SER A 120 7.51 -21.01 -8.82
N VAL A 121 6.65 -20.50 -7.93
CA VAL A 121 5.25 -20.19 -8.23
C VAL A 121 5.12 -18.66 -8.34
N PRO A 122 4.66 -18.08 -9.46
CA PRO A 122 4.57 -16.64 -9.64
C PRO A 122 3.35 -16.01 -8.94
N ALA A 123 3.09 -16.40 -7.69
CA ALA A 123 2.04 -15.83 -6.85
C ALA A 123 2.53 -14.57 -6.12
N SER A 124 1.66 -13.57 -6.06
CA SER A 124 1.88 -12.23 -5.54
C SER A 124 0.64 -11.64 -4.85
N ARG A 125 -0.52 -12.31 -4.94
CA ARG A 125 -1.79 -11.87 -4.35
C ARG A 125 -2.81 -12.99 -4.14
N TYR A 126 -3.80 -12.70 -3.31
CA TYR A 126 -5.10 -13.39 -3.34
C TYR A 126 -6.17 -12.47 -3.94
N VAL A 127 -7.08 -13.02 -4.74
CA VAL A 127 -8.15 -12.26 -5.40
C VAL A 127 -9.51 -12.85 -5.08
N VAL A 128 -10.41 -12.02 -4.55
CA VAL A 128 -11.82 -12.35 -4.41
C VAL A 128 -12.59 -11.73 -5.57
N ARG A 129 -13.23 -12.57 -6.38
CA ARG A 129 -14.02 -12.19 -7.54
C ARG A 129 -15.48 -12.14 -7.14
N ILE A 130 -16.16 -11.03 -7.37
CA ILE A 130 -17.55 -10.80 -6.91
C ILE A 130 -18.48 -10.63 -8.12
N PRO A 131 -19.69 -11.22 -8.11
CA PRO A 131 -20.65 -11.05 -9.19
C PRO A 131 -21.04 -9.58 -9.44
N PRO A 132 -21.33 -9.21 -10.70
CA PRO A 132 -21.83 -7.88 -11.03
C PRO A 132 -23.21 -7.64 -10.41
N GLY A 133 -23.57 -6.37 -10.19
CA GLY A 133 -24.90 -5.94 -9.73
C GLY A 133 -25.15 -6.05 -8.22
N ILE A 134 -24.25 -6.65 -7.44
CA ILE A 134 -24.38 -6.72 -5.97
C ILE A 134 -23.96 -5.41 -5.30
N PHE A 135 -22.83 -4.87 -5.76
CA PHE A 135 -22.25 -3.62 -5.31
C PHE A 135 -22.18 -2.66 -6.48
N ASN A 136 -22.32 -1.37 -6.19
CA ASN A 136 -22.16 -0.29 -7.15
C ASN A 136 -21.02 0.61 -6.65
N GLY A 137 -20.29 1.20 -7.57
CA GLY A 137 -19.33 2.26 -7.25
C GLY A 137 -19.90 3.63 -7.57
N ASP A 138 -19.41 4.63 -6.87
CA ASP A 138 -19.59 6.03 -7.23
C ASP A 138 -18.28 6.53 -7.86
N PRO A 139 -18.23 6.79 -9.18
CA PRO A 139 -17.00 7.25 -9.85
C PRO A 139 -16.37 8.52 -9.23
N ASN A 140 -17.12 9.32 -8.46
CA ASN A 140 -16.53 10.48 -7.80
C ASN A 140 -15.73 10.13 -6.54
N THR A 141 -16.04 9.00 -5.90
CA THR A 141 -15.44 8.58 -4.62
C THR A 141 -14.75 7.21 -4.69
N ASP A 142 -14.96 6.45 -5.76
CA ASP A 142 -14.34 5.16 -6.07
C ASP A 142 -13.55 5.26 -7.38
N THR A 143 -12.36 5.85 -7.31
CA THR A 143 -11.44 6.03 -8.47
C THR A 143 -10.85 4.73 -9.02
N ASP A 144 -11.08 3.63 -8.32
CA ASP A 144 -10.79 2.25 -8.70
C ASP A 144 -12.01 1.51 -9.28
N TRP A 145 -13.16 2.20 -9.41
CA TRP A 145 -14.32 1.74 -10.15
C TRP A 145 -14.25 2.25 -11.59
N ILE A 146 -14.02 1.34 -12.53
CA ILE A 146 -13.85 1.62 -13.95
C ILE A 146 -15.21 1.89 -14.60
N PRO A 147 -15.49 3.11 -15.09
CA PRO A 147 -16.75 3.44 -15.76
C PRO A 147 -16.85 2.75 -17.13
N SER A 148 -18.04 2.28 -17.49
CA SER A 148 -18.28 1.57 -18.76
C SER A 148 -18.06 2.42 -20.02
N ASN A 149 -18.13 3.74 -19.89
CA ASN A 149 -17.89 4.71 -20.97
C ASN A 149 -16.44 5.24 -21.00
N SER A 150 -15.53 4.65 -20.22
CA SER A 150 -14.11 5.00 -20.23
C SER A 150 -13.33 4.21 -21.28
N ALA A 151 -12.24 4.78 -21.78
CA ALA A 151 -11.32 4.13 -22.72
C ALA A 151 -9.93 3.99 -22.10
N VAL A 152 -9.22 2.90 -22.41
CA VAL A 152 -7.83 2.70 -21.98
C VAL A 152 -6.93 3.79 -22.54
N ILE A 153 -6.06 4.34 -21.68
CA ILE A 153 -5.04 5.33 -22.05
C ILE A 153 -3.61 4.87 -21.75
N GLU A 154 -3.40 3.92 -20.82
CA GLU A 154 -2.07 3.43 -20.47
C GLU A 154 -2.11 1.93 -20.11
N ALA A 155 -1.23 1.14 -20.73
CA ALA A 155 -0.90 -0.27 -20.41
C ALA A 155 -2.08 -1.25 -20.16
N GLY A 156 -3.28 -0.92 -20.64
CA GLY A 156 -4.49 -1.72 -20.44
C GLY A 156 -5.15 -1.57 -19.05
N ASP A 157 -4.61 -0.75 -18.15
CA ASP A 157 -5.08 -0.67 -16.76
C ASP A 157 -5.32 0.75 -16.22
N VAL A 158 -5.05 1.78 -17.02
CA VAL A 158 -5.51 3.15 -16.77
C VAL A 158 -6.53 3.53 -17.84
N THR A 159 -7.65 4.08 -17.42
CA THR A 159 -8.76 4.47 -18.31
C THR A 159 -9.13 5.93 -18.11
N LYS A 160 -9.79 6.53 -19.11
CA LYS A 160 -10.27 7.91 -19.08
C LYS A 160 -11.65 8.04 -19.72
N ILE A 161 -12.52 8.84 -19.14
CA ILE A 161 -13.78 9.27 -19.79
C ILE A 161 -13.46 10.46 -20.69
N ALA A 162 -13.69 10.33 -22.00
CA ALA A 162 -13.36 11.39 -22.96
C ALA A 162 -14.13 12.70 -22.71
N ALA A 163 -15.40 12.62 -22.28
CA ALA A 163 -16.27 13.78 -22.12
C ALA A 163 -15.85 14.75 -21.01
N ASN A 164 -15.23 14.24 -19.93
CA ASN A 164 -14.82 15.07 -18.79
C ASN A 164 -13.31 15.00 -18.49
N GLY A 165 -12.57 14.06 -19.07
CA GLY A 165 -11.14 13.87 -18.83
C GLY A 165 -10.78 13.18 -17.51
N HIS A 166 -11.75 12.67 -16.74
CA HIS A 166 -11.49 11.95 -15.50
C HIS A 166 -10.91 10.57 -15.76
N THR A 167 -9.98 10.16 -14.93
CA THR A 167 -9.21 8.92 -15.06
C THR A 167 -9.46 7.96 -13.90
N TYR A 168 -9.40 6.66 -14.22
CA TYR A 168 -9.75 5.57 -13.33
C TYR A 168 -8.80 4.39 -13.52
N SER A 169 -8.44 3.74 -12.42
CA SER A 169 -7.57 2.56 -12.43
C SER A 169 -7.71 1.79 -11.14
N LYS A 170 -7.56 0.46 -11.19
CA LYS A 170 -7.40 -0.39 -10.00
C LYS A 170 -6.26 0.07 -9.07
N HIS A 171 -5.30 0.85 -9.58
CA HIS A 171 -4.18 1.39 -8.80
C HIS A 171 -4.55 2.62 -7.97
N TYR A 172 -5.69 3.27 -8.25
CA TYR A 172 -6.10 4.53 -7.66
C TYR A 172 -6.86 4.35 -6.35
N SER A 173 -6.22 3.65 -5.40
CA SER A 173 -6.75 3.39 -4.07
C SER A 173 -6.49 4.52 -3.05
N GLY A 174 -5.68 5.52 -3.44
CA GLY A 174 -5.24 6.61 -2.56
C GLY A 174 -6.36 7.48 -1.99
N LEU A 175 -7.50 7.60 -2.69
CA LEU A 175 -8.64 8.40 -2.25
C LEU A 175 -9.33 7.79 -1.03
N LYS A 176 -9.42 6.45 -0.99
CA LYS A 176 -10.26 5.72 -0.02
C LYS A 176 -9.46 5.02 1.06
N TYR A 177 -8.27 4.52 0.75
CA TYR A 177 -7.48 3.69 1.66
C TYR A 177 -6.07 4.20 1.93
N GLY A 178 -5.47 4.95 1.00
CA GLY A 178 -4.12 5.47 1.20
C GLY A 178 -3.05 4.38 1.21
N ARG A 179 -2.16 4.42 2.19
CA ARG A 179 -0.99 3.54 2.34
C ARG A 179 -1.34 2.27 3.10
N THR A 180 -0.47 1.27 3.06
CA THR A 180 -0.62 0.02 3.81
C THR A 180 -0.82 0.22 5.32
N ILE A 181 -0.21 1.26 5.91
CA ILE A 181 -0.40 1.61 7.31
C ILE A 181 -1.78 2.23 7.62
N ASP A 182 -2.46 2.78 6.62
CA ASP A 182 -3.68 3.58 6.79
C ASP A 182 -4.97 2.72 6.79
N TYR A 183 -4.89 1.44 6.44
CA TYR A 183 -6.05 0.54 6.43
C TYR A 183 -5.80 -0.82 7.09
N ASP A 184 -6.86 -1.33 7.72
CA ASP A 184 -6.95 -2.72 8.20
C ASP A 184 -7.79 -3.61 7.28
N ALA A 185 -8.69 -3.01 6.51
CA ALA A 185 -9.63 -3.75 5.69
C ALA A 185 -10.02 -2.94 4.45
N VAL A 186 -10.28 -3.66 3.37
CA VAL A 186 -10.79 -3.11 2.10
C VAL A 186 -12.05 -3.88 1.73
N GLY A 187 -13.11 -3.20 1.30
CA GLY A 187 -14.38 -3.90 1.11
C GLY A 187 -15.47 -3.10 0.42
N PHE A 188 -16.48 -3.82 -0.03
CA PHE A 188 -17.72 -3.27 -0.59
C PHE A 188 -18.85 -3.43 0.43
N ARG A 189 -19.79 -2.49 0.41
CA ARG A 189 -21.00 -2.56 1.26
C ARG A 189 -22.21 -2.03 0.53
N ASN A 190 -23.39 -2.50 0.93
CA ASN A 190 -24.69 -1.95 0.59
C ASN A 190 -25.60 -2.02 1.83
N ALA A 191 -26.89 -1.70 1.69
CA ALA A 191 -27.83 -1.72 2.81
C ALA A 191 -28.04 -3.10 3.46
N ASN A 192 -27.64 -4.18 2.79
CA ASN A 192 -27.88 -5.56 3.24
C ASN A 192 -26.62 -6.24 3.78
N VAL A 193 -25.44 -5.92 3.23
CA VAL A 193 -24.19 -6.64 3.52
C VAL A 193 -22.97 -5.72 3.47
N GLY A 194 -22.01 -5.97 4.35
CA GLY A 194 -20.63 -5.53 4.18
C GLY A 194 -19.73 -6.74 3.94
N MET A 195 -18.89 -6.68 2.91
CA MET A 195 -17.94 -7.73 2.52
C MET A 195 -16.54 -7.12 2.47
N TYR A 196 -15.66 -7.61 3.34
CA TYR A 196 -14.34 -7.02 3.57
C TYR A 196 -13.23 -8.07 3.45
N MET A 197 -12.14 -7.71 2.78
CA MET A 197 -10.85 -8.36 2.96
C MET A 197 -10.11 -7.63 4.07
N ILE A 198 -10.02 -8.25 5.25
CA ILE A 198 -9.23 -7.77 6.37
C ILE A 198 -7.80 -8.23 6.17
N ARG A 199 -6.90 -7.26 6.20
CA ARG A 199 -5.47 -7.40 5.94
C ARG A 199 -4.79 -8.20 7.05
N SER A 200 -3.88 -9.09 6.68
CA SER A 200 -2.94 -9.70 7.63
C SER A 200 -1.99 -8.67 8.25
N ASN A 201 -1.09 -9.08 9.14
CA ASN A 201 -0.05 -8.18 9.65
C ASN A 201 0.96 -7.76 8.55
N HIS A 202 0.87 -8.32 7.34
CA HIS A 202 1.76 -8.05 6.21
C HIS A 202 3.24 -8.35 6.51
N GLU A 203 3.51 -9.26 7.46
CA GLU A 203 4.89 -9.52 7.84
C GLU A 203 5.72 -10.10 6.70
N LYS A 204 5.09 -10.88 5.81
CA LYS A 204 5.72 -11.41 4.60
C LYS A 204 5.40 -10.59 3.34
N ALA A 205 4.66 -9.48 3.46
CA ALA A 205 4.44 -8.61 2.31
C ALA A 205 5.70 -7.74 2.05
N SER A 206 5.71 -7.02 0.93
CA SER A 206 6.79 -6.11 0.53
C SER A 206 6.33 -4.66 0.43
N GLY A 207 7.27 -3.72 0.63
CA GLY A 207 7.09 -2.28 0.41
C GLY A 207 6.97 -1.44 1.68
N GLY A 208 6.87 -2.07 2.85
CA GLY A 208 6.79 -1.37 4.14
C GLY A 208 5.47 -0.62 4.38
N PRO A 209 5.42 0.23 5.44
CA PRO A 209 4.18 0.86 5.89
C PRO A 209 3.56 1.84 4.87
N PHE A 210 4.40 2.45 4.04
CA PHE A 210 3.98 3.53 3.14
C PHE A 210 3.63 3.05 1.73
N PHE A 211 3.71 1.74 1.49
CA PHE A 211 3.43 1.17 0.19
C PHE A 211 1.97 1.37 -0.22
N ARG A 212 1.76 1.66 -1.50
CA ARG A 212 0.46 1.81 -2.16
C ARG A 212 0.35 0.83 -3.31
N SER A 213 -0.79 0.18 -3.45
CA SER A 213 -1.04 -0.78 -4.52
C SER A 213 -2.53 -0.89 -4.81
N LEU A 214 -2.88 -1.75 -5.76
CA LEU A 214 -4.26 -2.10 -6.05
C LEU A 214 -4.90 -2.89 -4.89
N LEU A 215 -6.00 -2.39 -4.36
CA LEU A 215 -6.71 -2.99 -3.22
C LEU A 215 -8.08 -3.51 -3.61
N ARG A 216 -8.70 -2.88 -4.60
CA ARG A 216 -9.95 -3.29 -5.22
C ARG A 216 -9.94 -2.95 -6.70
N ARG A 217 -10.93 -3.47 -7.41
CA ARG A 217 -11.32 -3.00 -8.73
C ARG A 217 -12.84 -3.09 -8.82
N GLY A 218 -13.49 -2.02 -9.26
CA GLY A 218 -14.90 -2.05 -9.65
C GLY A 218 -15.03 -1.99 -11.16
N ALA A 219 -16.02 -2.67 -11.73
CA ALA A 219 -16.39 -2.55 -13.14
C ALA A 219 -17.78 -3.16 -13.38
N ALA A 220 -18.35 -2.91 -14.56
CA ALA A 220 -19.62 -3.50 -14.97
C ALA A 220 -19.59 -5.04 -14.99
N GLU A 221 -18.41 -5.65 -15.21
CA GLU A 221 -18.27 -7.10 -15.22
C GLU A 221 -18.25 -7.74 -13.82
N GLY A 222 -18.11 -6.93 -12.77
CA GLY A 222 -18.06 -7.37 -11.39
C GLY A 222 -16.86 -6.82 -10.63
N PRO A 223 -16.98 -6.58 -9.31
CA PRO A 223 -15.88 -6.11 -8.51
C PRO A 223 -14.87 -7.21 -8.14
N ASP A 224 -13.66 -6.78 -7.80
CA ASP A 224 -12.58 -7.60 -7.24
C ASP A 224 -12.10 -6.97 -5.91
N LEU A 225 -11.76 -7.80 -4.92
CA LEU A 225 -10.94 -7.43 -3.76
C LEU A 225 -9.59 -8.13 -3.84
N TYR A 226 -8.53 -7.44 -3.43
CA TYR A 226 -7.17 -7.95 -3.49
C TYR A 226 -6.54 -7.97 -2.10
N ASP A 227 -5.75 -9.00 -1.83
CA ASP A 227 -4.71 -8.98 -0.81
C ASP A 227 -3.35 -9.12 -1.51
N ILE A 228 -2.50 -8.08 -1.39
CA ILE A 228 -1.27 -7.97 -2.16
C ILE A 228 -0.08 -8.35 -1.29
N TYR A 229 0.55 -9.48 -1.63
CA TYR A 229 1.75 -9.98 -0.98
C TYR A 229 3.01 -9.33 -1.54
N TYR A 230 3.06 -9.19 -2.86
CA TYR A 230 4.16 -8.55 -3.56
C TYR A 230 3.61 -7.83 -4.78
N TYR A 231 4.11 -6.65 -5.05
CA TYR A 231 3.84 -5.94 -6.28
C TYR A 231 5.04 -5.10 -6.66
N SER A 232 5.44 -5.15 -7.92
CA SER A 232 6.68 -4.54 -8.38
C SER A 232 6.54 -3.08 -8.78
N MET A 233 5.32 -2.56 -8.97
CA MET A 233 5.09 -1.16 -9.39
C MET A 233 5.47 -0.18 -8.28
N GLY A 234 6.44 0.70 -8.54
CA GLY A 234 6.90 1.72 -7.59
C GLY A 234 7.40 1.13 -6.28
N ASN A 235 8.06 -0.03 -6.32
CA ASN A 235 8.61 -0.68 -5.14
C ASN A 235 10.00 -1.27 -5.43
N THR A 236 10.89 -1.14 -4.45
CA THR A 236 12.29 -1.61 -4.47
C THR A 236 12.56 -2.67 -3.42
N ASP A 237 11.59 -2.95 -2.54
CA ASP A 237 11.72 -3.94 -1.48
C ASP A 237 11.67 -5.36 -2.04
N VAL A 238 12.44 -6.25 -1.43
CA VAL A 238 12.54 -7.64 -1.87
C VAL A 238 11.22 -8.37 -1.67
N GLN A 239 10.90 -9.31 -2.55
CA GLN A 239 9.82 -10.27 -2.30
C GLN A 239 10.20 -11.15 -1.11
N ARG A 240 9.37 -11.17 -0.07
CA ARG A 240 9.56 -12.07 1.07
C ARG A 240 8.76 -13.35 0.86
N PHE A 241 9.39 -14.47 1.19
CA PHE A 241 8.80 -15.81 1.11
C PHE A 241 8.33 -16.28 2.49
N GLY A 242 7.48 -17.31 2.49
CA GLY A 242 6.85 -17.90 3.66
C GLY A 242 5.35 -17.66 3.70
N LEU A 243 4.78 -17.81 4.90
CA LEU A 243 3.35 -17.72 5.16
C LEU A 243 2.87 -16.27 5.14
N GLN A 244 2.09 -15.92 4.11
CA GLN A 244 1.20 -14.76 4.10
C GLN A 244 -0.08 -15.11 4.86
N GLY A 245 -0.59 -14.16 5.64
CA GLY A 245 -1.86 -14.32 6.36
C GLY A 245 -1.71 -14.35 7.89
N PRO A 246 -2.83 -14.58 8.61
CA PRO A 246 -4.17 -14.68 8.04
C PRO A 246 -4.64 -13.34 7.50
N SER A 247 -5.12 -13.33 6.27
CA SER A 247 -6.08 -12.33 5.82
C SER A 247 -7.48 -12.92 5.96
N VAL A 248 -8.50 -12.10 6.16
CA VAL A 248 -9.84 -12.59 6.48
C VAL A 248 -10.86 -12.02 5.52
N LEU A 249 -11.53 -12.87 4.75
CA LEU A 249 -12.74 -12.49 4.05
C LEU A 249 -13.90 -12.51 5.05
N HIS A 250 -14.41 -11.33 5.42
CA HIS A 250 -15.36 -11.12 6.51
C HIS A 250 -16.67 -10.54 6.00
N PHE A 251 -17.79 -11.15 6.38
CA PHE A 251 -19.14 -10.67 6.07
C PHE A 251 -19.84 -10.08 7.29
N THR A 252 -20.64 -9.04 7.06
CA THR A 252 -21.40 -8.33 8.09
C THR A 252 -22.80 -8.01 7.62
N ASP A 253 -23.71 -7.88 8.57
CA ASP A 253 -25.11 -7.54 8.33
C ASP A 253 -25.32 -6.04 8.13
N GLY A 254 -26.27 -5.68 7.27
CA GLY A 254 -26.75 -4.31 7.12
C GLY A 254 -25.70 -3.31 6.63
N GLY A 255 -24.62 -3.80 6.00
CA GLY A 255 -23.50 -2.94 5.59
C GLY A 255 -22.65 -2.42 6.75
N ALA A 256 -22.72 -3.05 7.92
CA ALA A 256 -21.94 -2.69 9.09
C ALA A 256 -20.41 -2.70 8.81
N PRO A 257 -19.61 -1.91 9.55
CA PRO A 257 -18.15 -1.94 9.42
C PRO A 257 -17.59 -3.31 9.85
N PRO A 258 -16.40 -3.69 9.36
CA PRO A 258 -15.78 -4.96 9.73
C PRO A 258 -15.47 -5.02 11.23
N ASN A 259 -15.49 -6.24 11.77
CA ASN A 259 -15.15 -6.47 13.17
C ASN A 259 -13.68 -6.09 13.46
N GLY A 260 -13.47 -5.01 14.21
CA GLY A 260 -12.13 -4.51 14.54
C GLY A 260 -11.28 -5.44 15.42
N ASN A 261 -11.88 -6.49 16.02
CA ASN A 261 -11.13 -7.53 16.72
C ASN A 261 -10.41 -8.49 15.76
N LEU A 262 -10.74 -8.48 14.46
CA LEU A 262 -10.03 -9.24 13.43
C LEU A 262 -8.83 -8.48 12.85
N PHE A 263 -8.66 -7.20 13.19
CA PHE A 263 -7.53 -6.40 12.69
C PHE A 263 -6.22 -6.93 13.29
N ALA A 264 -5.19 -7.06 12.46
CA ALA A 264 -3.95 -7.75 12.80
C ALA A 264 -3.30 -7.29 14.12
N ARG A 265 -3.43 -6.01 14.47
CA ARG A 265 -2.90 -5.42 15.73
C ARG A 265 -3.70 -5.78 17.00
N ARG A 266 -4.92 -6.32 16.86
CA ARG A 266 -5.85 -6.64 17.96
C ARG A 266 -6.19 -8.12 18.03
N ALA A 267 -6.16 -8.80 16.89
CA ALA A 267 -6.63 -10.17 16.80
C ALA A 267 -5.84 -11.15 17.66
N ASP A 268 -6.59 -12.05 18.28
CA ASP A 268 -6.06 -13.24 18.92
C ASP A 268 -6.13 -14.43 17.96
N TRP A 269 -4.94 -14.86 17.55
CA TRP A 269 -4.73 -15.97 16.63
C TRP A 269 -4.25 -17.24 17.33
N SER A 270 -4.27 -17.31 18.67
CA SER A 270 -3.79 -18.46 19.45
C SER A 270 -4.45 -19.79 19.08
N TRP A 271 -5.71 -19.77 18.65
CA TRP A 271 -6.44 -20.96 18.19
C TRP A 271 -5.86 -21.58 16.91
N ILE A 272 -5.09 -20.82 16.11
CA ILE A 272 -4.41 -21.32 14.90
C ILE A 272 -3.22 -22.22 15.26
N ASP A 273 -2.66 -22.09 16.47
CA ASP A 273 -1.48 -22.85 16.92
C ASP A 273 -1.68 -24.38 16.81
N ALA A 274 -2.93 -24.85 16.92
CA ALA A 274 -3.28 -26.27 16.83
C ALA A 274 -3.53 -26.78 15.39
N LEU A 275 -3.56 -25.91 14.38
CA LEU A 275 -4.03 -26.25 13.03
C LEU A 275 -2.94 -26.78 12.10
N ALA A 276 -1.68 -26.80 12.55
CA ALA A 276 -0.52 -27.21 11.75
C ALA A 276 -0.49 -26.53 10.37
N ILE A 277 -0.62 -25.20 10.35
CA ILE A 277 -0.44 -24.40 9.13
C ILE A 277 1.05 -24.25 8.87
N ASP A 278 1.50 -24.62 7.68
CA ASP A 278 2.91 -24.57 7.34
C ASP A 278 3.41 -23.12 7.36
N GLY A 279 4.54 -22.89 8.04
CA GLY A 279 5.11 -21.55 8.22
C GLY A 279 4.47 -20.73 9.35
N TRP A 280 3.46 -21.25 10.05
CA TRP A 280 2.88 -20.59 11.21
C TRP A 280 3.88 -20.53 12.37
N VAL A 281 4.06 -19.34 12.94
CA VAL A 281 4.86 -19.13 14.13
C VAL A 281 3.94 -18.57 15.22
N PRO A 282 3.70 -19.32 16.32
CA PRO A 282 2.85 -18.88 17.40
C PRO A 282 3.45 -17.68 18.14
N ALA A 283 2.61 -16.92 18.85
CA ALA A 283 3.04 -15.75 19.63
C ALA A 283 4.17 -16.08 20.62
N SER A 284 4.13 -17.26 21.24
CA SER A 284 5.16 -17.74 22.19
C SER A 284 6.55 -17.90 21.58
N ARG A 285 6.68 -17.98 20.25
CA ARG A 285 7.96 -18.08 19.54
C ARG A 285 8.40 -16.77 18.89
N ARG A 286 7.72 -15.66 19.21
CA ARG A 286 8.00 -14.32 18.70
C ARG A 286 8.57 -13.45 19.82
N GLY A 287 9.23 -12.37 19.45
CA GLY A 287 9.77 -11.38 20.38
C GLY A 287 9.06 -10.04 20.28
N VAL A 288 9.57 -9.08 21.05
CA VAL A 288 9.05 -7.72 21.16
C VAL A 288 10.21 -6.73 21.04
N VAL A 289 9.98 -5.61 20.36
CA VAL A 289 10.91 -4.47 20.33
C VAL A 289 10.17 -3.23 20.80
N ALA A 290 10.71 -2.52 21.78
CA ALA A 290 10.10 -1.34 22.36
C ALA A 290 11.13 -0.22 22.53
N GLY A 291 10.73 1.02 22.26
CA GLY A 291 11.56 2.21 22.46
C GLY A 291 10.97 3.16 23.49
N VAL A 292 11.83 3.74 24.33
CA VAL A 292 11.42 4.66 25.41
C VAL A 292 11.03 6.05 24.90
N GLY A 293 11.52 6.46 23.72
CA GLY A 293 11.29 7.81 23.19
C GLY A 293 12.01 8.08 21.86
N LEU A 294 11.61 9.18 21.21
CA LEU A 294 12.32 9.78 20.08
C LEU A 294 12.72 11.22 20.43
N GLY A 295 14.00 11.54 20.29
CA GLY A 295 14.55 12.88 20.43
C GLY A 295 14.55 13.64 19.10
N ASN A 296 14.55 14.98 19.18
CA ASN A 296 14.52 15.88 18.03
C ASN A 296 13.28 15.71 17.12
N MET A 297 12.13 15.36 17.71
CA MET A 297 10.87 15.28 16.97
C MET A 297 10.41 16.67 16.51
N LYS A 298 9.85 16.73 15.30
CA LYS A 298 9.17 17.92 14.78
C LYS A 298 7.68 17.83 15.09
N ARG A 299 7.06 18.96 15.38
CA ARG A 299 5.61 19.04 15.59
C ARG A 299 4.88 18.97 14.25
N GLY A 300 3.81 18.19 14.18
CA GLY A 300 2.95 18.06 13.00
C GLY A 300 3.04 16.68 12.33
N PRO A 301 4.22 16.25 11.85
CA PRO A 301 4.38 14.94 11.22
C PRO A 301 4.16 13.76 12.19
N GLN A 302 3.59 12.68 11.67
CA GLN A 302 3.58 11.38 12.35
C GLN A 302 4.98 10.76 12.30
N TYR A 303 5.38 10.09 13.38
CA TYR A 303 6.59 9.27 13.40
C TYR A 303 6.23 7.78 13.35
N VAL A 304 6.88 7.04 12.44
CA VAL A 304 6.66 5.60 12.23
C VAL A 304 7.96 4.87 12.46
N ILE A 305 7.91 3.76 13.19
CA ILE A 305 9.04 2.87 13.38
C ILE A 305 8.80 1.65 12.51
N GLY A 306 9.77 1.33 11.66
CA GLY A 306 9.76 0.13 10.82
C GLY A 306 10.85 -0.85 11.25
N LEU A 307 10.56 -2.14 11.17
CA LEU A 307 11.55 -3.21 11.18
C LEU A 307 11.49 -3.92 9.84
N LYS A 308 12.64 -4.18 9.21
CA LYS A 308 12.68 -5.01 8.01
C LYS A 308 13.96 -5.84 7.91
N ASN A 309 13.83 -7.01 7.33
CA ASN A 309 14.91 -7.77 6.73
C ASN A 309 14.37 -8.49 5.47
N ASN A 310 15.16 -9.39 4.89
CA ASN A 310 14.74 -10.11 3.68
C ASN A 310 13.64 -11.17 3.94
N PHE A 311 13.26 -11.40 5.20
CA PHE A 311 12.30 -12.42 5.60
C PHE A 311 11.01 -11.86 6.19
N ALA A 312 11.05 -10.71 6.85
CA ALA A 312 9.86 -10.10 7.44
C ALA A 312 9.96 -8.56 7.54
N GLN A 313 8.79 -7.92 7.63
CA GLN A 313 8.63 -6.50 7.93
C GLN A 313 7.58 -6.26 9.02
N TYR A 314 7.75 -5.19 9.80
CA TYR A 314 6.81 -4.76 10.83
C TYR A 314 6.84 -3.25 10.96
N TRP A 315 5.78 -2.66 11.52
CA TRP A 315 5.78 -1.24 11.84
C TRP A 315 4.84 -0.90 12.99
N THR A 316 5.07 0.27 13.58
CA THR A 316 4.18 0.91 14.56
C THR A 316 4.31 2.43 14.46
N THR A 317 3.41 3.15 15.11
CA THR A 317 3.49 4.61 15.24
C THR A 317 4.07 4.98 16.61
N ALA A 318 4.84 6.07 16.67
CA ALA A 318 5.32 6.60 17.93
C ALA A 318 4.22 7.41 18.64
N GLY A 319 4.17 7.31 19.97
CA GLY A 319 3.34 8.17 20.80
C GLY A 319 3.86 9.61 20.85
N ALA A 320 3.15 10.49 21.59
CA ALA A 320 3.48 11.91 21.67
C ALA A 320 4.88 12.22 22.25
N ASN A 321 5.39 11.36 23.13
CA ASN A 321 6.75 11.42 23.68
C ASN A 321 7.77 10.61 22.86
N GLY A 322 7.35 10.08 21.71
CA GLY A 322 8.14 9.20 20.86
C GLY A 322 8.30 7.77 21.39
N ALA A 323 7.59 7.34 22.44
CA ALA A 323 7.61 5.95 22.87
C ALA A 323 6.88 5.05 21.86
N TRP A 324 7.32 3.80 21.70
CA TRP A 324 6.75 2.89 20.70
C TRP A 324 6.94 1.42 21.07
N LEU A 325 6.11 0.55 20.48
CA LEU A 325 6.11 -0.90 20.68
C LEU A 325 5.76 -1.62 19.37
N ILE A 326 6.58 -2.62 19.01
CA ILE A 326 6.28 -3.62 17.98
C ILE A 326 6.35 -4.99 18.65
N ASP A 327 5.21 -5.66 18.77
CA ASP A 327 5.10 -7.01 19.33
C ASP A 327 5.03 -8.08 18.24
N LYS A 328 5.04 -9.35 18.65
CA LYS A 328 4.87 -10.52 17.77
C LYS A 328 5.86 -10.55 16.59
N VAL A 329 7.08 -10.06 16.81
CA VAL A 329 8.14 -10.01 15.80
C VAL A 329 8.79 -11.38 15.64
N LEU A 330 8.94 -11.88 14.40
CA LEU A 330 9.68 -13.12 14.16
C LEU A 330 11.13 -12.99 14.64
N PRO A 331 11.74 -14.04 15.23
CA PRO A 331 13.16 -14.00 15.57
C PRO A 331 14.03 -13.70 14.35
N GLY A 332 15.06 -12.88 14.53
CA GLY A 332 15.97 -12.48 13.46
C GLY A 332 16.63 -11.13 13.71
N THR A 333 17.53 -10.76 12.81
CA THR A 333 18.17 -9.44 12.79
C THR A 333 17.45 -8.55 11.78
N TYR A 334 17.10 -7.34 12.21
CA TYR A 334 16.32 -6.37 11.44
C TYR A 334 17.06 -5.05 11.33
N VAL A 335 16.88 -4.39 10.20
CA VAL A 335 17.06 -2.94 10.10
C VAL A 335 15.85 -2.28 10.76
N LEU A 336 16.10 -1.47 11.77
CA LEU A 336 15.14 -0.58 12.42
C LEU A 336 15.27 0.80 11.82
N ASN A 337 14.18 1.32 11.28
CA ASN A 337 14.09 2.67 10.74
C ASN A 337 13.13 3.51 11.58
N VAL A 338 13.44 4.80 11.77
CA VAL A 338 12.48 5.81 12.24
C VAL A 338 12.20 6.76 11.09
N PHE A 339 10.93 6.94 10.78
CA PHE A 339 10.46 7.83 9.73
C PHE A 339 9.74 9.04 10.35
N LYS A 340 10.07 10.25 9.89
CA LYS A 340 9.25 11.46 10.11
C LYS A 340 8.42 11.68 8.85
N GLY A 341 7.09 11.57 8.96
CA GLY A 341 6.26 11.39 7.78
C GLY A 341 6.63 10.07 7.11
N GLU A 342 7.15 10.15 5.89
CA GLU A 342 7.68 9.03 5.11
C GLU A 342 9.21 9.13 4.89
N LEU A 343 9.89 10.11 5.49
CA LEU A 343 11.34 10.29 5.40
C LEU A 343 12.08 9.54 6.51
N GLU A 344 13.06 8.72 6.14
CA GLU A 344 13.94 8.07 7.10
C GLU A 344 14.84 9.11 7.79
N VAL A 345 14.74 9.20 9.11
CA VAL A 345 15.54 10.12 9.96
C VAL A 345 16.40 9.38 10.99
N HIS A 346 16.34 8.05 10.98
CA HIS A 346 17.24 7.18 11.74
C HIS A 346 17.24 5.77 11.16
N THR A 347 18.39 5.11 11.24
CA THR A 347 18.53 3.68 10.96
C THR A 347 19.52 3.02 11.92
N ARG A 348 19.23 1.79 12.33
CA ARG A 348 20.13 0.93 13.11
C ARG A 348 19.77 -0.54 12.95
N THR A 349 20.62 -1.42 13.43
CA THR A 349 20.31 -2.85 13.51
C THR A 349 19.76 -3.23 14.89
N VAL A 350 18.82 -4.17 14.93
CA VAL A 350 18.30 -4.82 16.14
C VAL A 350 18.15 -6.33 15.93
N THR A 351 18.46 -7.12 16.94
CA THR A 351 18.27 -8.58 16.92
C THR A 351 17.19 -8.98 17.90
N VAL A 352 16.25 -9.79 17.43
CA VAL A 352 15.11 -10.29 18.20
C VAL A 352 15.24 -11.80 18.34
N ALA A 353 15.15 -12.30 19.56
CA ALA A 353 15.03 -13.74 19.86
C ALA A 353 13.59 -14.09 20.25
N ALA A 354 13.24 -15.38 20.16
CA ALA A 354 11.94 -15.87 20.59
C ALA A 354 11.73 -15.61 22.10
N GLY A 355 10.56 -15.07 22.47
CA GLY A 355 10.23 -14.70 23.85
C GLY A 355 11.02 -13.50 24.42
N ALA A 356 11.92 -12.90 23.65
CA ALA A 356 12.74 -11.79 24.12
C ALA A 356 12.00 -10.45 24.02
N HIS A 357 12.27 -9.58 25.00
CA HIS A 357 11.87 -8.18 24.99
C HIS A 357 13.11 -7.30 24.79
N VAL A 358 13.21 -6.66 23.63
CA VAL A 358 14.33 -5.80 23.28
C VAL A 358 13.96 -4.34 23.56
N GLY A 359 14.58 -3.76 24.58
CA GLY A 359 14.45 -2.34 24.90
C GLY A 359 15.43 -1.48 24.11
N ILE A 360 14.93 -0.39 23.52
CA ILE A 360 15.71 0.59 22.77
C ILE A 360 15.70 1.91 23.54
N PRO A 361 16.88 2.44 23.94
CA PRO A 361 16.98 3.79 24.50
C PRO A 361 16.47 4.86 23.55
N THR A 362 16.28 6.09 24.03
CA THR A 362 15.82 7.20 23.21
C THR A 362 16.66 7.32 21.94
N ILE A 363 16.00 7.32 20.78
CA ILE A 363 16.64 7.54 19.49
C ILE A 363 16.56 9.03 19.14
N THR A 364 17.70 9.69 18.97
CA THR A 364 17.73 11.06 18.44
C THR A 364 17.65 11.04 16.92
N CYS A 365 16.63 11.70 16.35
CA CYS A 365 16.43 11.78 14.91
C CYS A 365 17.44 12.74 14.26
N ALA A 366 18.05 12.31 13.15
CA ALA A 366 18.88 13.12 12.28
C ALA A 366 18.05 13.61 11.09
N ASP A 367 17.53 14.83 11.23
CA ASP A 367 16.55 15.37 10.30
C ASP A 367 17.20 16.36 9.32
N PRO A 368 17.18 16.13 8.00
CA PRO A 368 17.75 17.07 7.04
C PRO A 368 17.06 18.44 7.06
N GLN A 369 15.86 18.54 7.64
CA GLN A 369 15.16 19.81 7.86
C GLN A 369 15.92 20.78 8.79
N ASP A 370 16.84 20.28 9.62
CA ASP A 370 17.60 21.05 10.61
C ASP A 370 18.76 21.87 10.02
N ALA A 371 19.08 21.66 8.73
CA ALA A 371 20.12 22.45 8.09
C ALA A 371 19.74 23.94 8.02
N LEU A 372 20.72 24.81 8.24
CA LEU A 372 20.58 26.24 8.03
C LEU A 372 20.48 26.52 6.53
N VAL A 373 19.28 26.86 6.09
CA VAL A 373 18.96 27.14 4.69
C VAL A 373 19.09 28.63 4.38
N VAL A 374 19.51 28.93 3.15
CA VAL A 374 19.27 30.25 2.54
C VAL A 374 17.81 30.32 2.07
N TRP A 375 17.31 29.25 1.47
CA TRP A 375 15.91 29.08 1.11
C TRP A 375 15.56 27.59 0.96
N ARG A 376 14.26 27.27 1.06
CA ARG A 376 13.69 25.93 0.88
C ARG A 376 12.32 26.02 0.20
N ILE A 377 12.05 25.08 -0.70
CA ILE A 377 10.74 24.79 -1.29
C ILE A 377 10.33 23.40 -0.80
N GLY A 378 9.10 23.27 -0.29
CA GLY A 378 8.61 22.04 0.32
C GLY A 378 9.16 21.80 1.74
N ALA A 379 9.00 20.56 2.22
CA ALA A 379 9.46 20.13 3.53
C ALA A 379 10.08 18.73 3.41
N TRP A 380 11.12 18.45 4.19
CA TRP A 380 11.74 17.12 4.23
C TRP A 380 10.85 16.16 5.01
N ASP A 381 9.84 15.57 4.36
CA ASP A 381 8.92 14.62 4.98
C ASP A 381 8.73 13.33 4.17
N GLY A 382 9.47 13.18 3.07
CA GLY A 382 9.50 11.98 2.23
C GLY A 382 8.29 11.89 1.32
N THR A 383 7.62 13.01 1.06
CA THR A 383 6.42 13.11 0.24
C THR A 383 6.43 14.37 -0.62
N PRO A 384 5.69 14.40 -1.74
CA PRO A 384 5.46 15.62 -2.50
C PRO A 384 4.40 16.56 -1.87
N GLN A 385 4.02 16.40 -0.60
CA GLN A 385 2.96 17.20 0.02
C GLN A 385 3.19 18.70 -0.12
N GLY A 386 2.16 19.42 -0.55
CA GLY A 386 2.18 20.88 -0.65
C GLY A 386 2.78 21.43 -1.95
N PHE A 387 3.42 20.60 -2.78
CA PHE A 387 3.75 20.97 -4.15
C PHE A 387 2.50 21.01 -5.03
N LEU A 388 2.63 21.59 -6.23
CA LEU A 388 1.54 21.65 -7.22
C LEU A 388 1.00 20.24 -7.50
N ASN A 389 -0.33 20.11 -7.46
CA ASN A 389 -1.12 18.88 -7.57
C ASN A 389 -1.07 17.98 -6.31
N PHE A 390 -0.33 18.36 -5.26
CA PHE A 390 -0.19 17.61 -4.01
C PHE A 390 -0.56 18.45 -2.78
N GLU A 391 -1.28 19.56 -2.99
CA GLU A 391 -1.79 20.43 -1.93
C GLU A 391 -2.97 19.80 -1.16
N ASP A 392 -3.72 18.90 -1.80
CA ASP A 392 -4.89 18.26 -1.22
C ASP A 392 -4.56 17.10 -0.29
N VAL A 393 -5.52 16.78 0.58
CA VAL A 393 -5.50 15.59 1.45
C VAL A 393 -6.81 14.81 1.24
N PRO A 394 -6.78 13.62 0.62
CA PRO A 394 -5.61 12.93 0.06
C PRO A 394 -5.03 13.64 -1.18
N MET A 395 -3.75 13.39 -1.48
CA MET A 395 -3.06 13.98 -2.64
C MET A 395 -3.61 13.41 -3.96
N LYS A 396 -4.07 14.27 -4.88
CA LYS A 396 -4.74 13.87 -6.13
C LYS A 396 -3.99 12.80 -6.94
N PRO A 397 -2.67 12.90 -7.22
CA PRO A 397 -1.94 11.90 -7.99
C PRO A 397 -1.83 10.51 -7.33
N THR A 398 -2.29 10.33 -6.08
CA THR A 398 -2.43 9.00 -5.47
C THR A 398 -3.70 8.27 -5.92
N TYR A 399 -4.61 8.96 -6.62
CA TYR A 399 -5.89 8.41 -7.05
C TYR A 399 -6.39 8.91 -8.42
N MET A 400 -5.53 9.56 -9.19
CA MET A 400 -5.81 9.86 -10.60
C MET A 400 -4.51 9.95 -11.40
N HIS A 401 -4.63 9.75 -12.71
CA HIS A 401 -3.51 9.83 -13.64
C HIS A 401 -2.99 11.28 -13.75
N PRO A 402 -1.69 11.51 -13.98
CA PRO A 402 -1.16 12.85 -14.28
C PRO A 402 -1.82 13.60 -15.45
N SER A 403 -2.54 12.91 -16.34
CA SER A 403 -3.29 13.52 -17.44
C SER A 403 -4.77 13.83 -17.13
N ASP A 404 -5.20 13.60 -15.89
CA ASP A 404 -6.57 13.89 -15.43
C ASP A 404 -6.87 15.39 -15.50
N SER A 405 -8.04 15.75 -16.02
CA SER A 405 -8.46 17.14 -16.21
C SER A 405 -8.64 17.93 -14.90
N ARG A 406 -8.75 17.24 -13.76
CA ARG A 406 -8.86 17.84 -12.42
C ARG A 406 -7.52 18.31 -11.86
N LEU A 407 -6.40 17.94 -12.49
CA LEU A 407 -5.07 18.40 -12.12
C LEU A 407 -4.76 19.74 -12.79
N ALA A 408 -4.03 20.59 -12.08
CA ALA A 408 -3.45 21.78 -12.66
C ALA A 408 -2.37 21.40 -13.68
N ASN A 409 -2.12 22.29 -14.64
CA ASN A 409 -1.10 22.06 -15.66
C ASN A 409 0.29 21.91 -15.02
N TRP A 410 0.95 20.79 -15.29
CA TRP A 410 2.28 20.46 -14.78
C TRP A 410 3.37 21.44 -15.24
N ARG A 411 3.18 22.15 -16.36
CA ARG A 411 4.03 23.28 -16.77
C ARG A 411 3.59 24.55 -16.02
N SER A 412 4.01 24.68 -14.78
CA SER A 412 3.76 25.88 -13.99
C SER A 412 4.69 27.05 -14.36
N THR A 413 4.31 28.25 -13.94
CA THR A 413 5.15 29.45 -14.05
C THR A 413 6.43 29.30 -13.23
N ASN A 414 7.47 30.05 -13.61
CA ASN A 414 8.73 30.09 -12.86
C ASN A 414 8.52 30.36 -11.36
N PHE A 415 9.31 29.69 -10.53
CA PHE A 415 9.26 29.84 -9.08
C PHE A 415 10.15 31.00 -8.62
N ILE A 416 9.66 31.89 -7.77
CA ILE A 416 10.43 33.01 -7.22
C ILE A 416 10.53 32.84 -5.71
N ILE A 417 11.74 32.60 -5.20
CA ILE A 417 12.00 32.49 -3.76
C ILE A 417 11.57 33.79 -3.05
N GLY A 418 10.75 33.65 -2.01
CA GLY A 418 10.20 34.77 -1.24
C GLY A 418 8.87 35.33 -1.76
N THR A 419 8.42 34.89 -2.94
CA THR A 419 7.13 35.31 -3.52
C THR A 419 6.23 34.12 -3.80
N SER A 420 6.76 33.08 -4.46
CA SER A 420 6.01 31.88 -4.80
C SER A 420 5.77 31.01 -3.57
N THR A 421 4.61 30.36 -3.54
CA THR A 421 4.28 29.33 -2.54
C THR A 421 4.59 27.93 -3.08
N PRO A 422 4.85 26.92 -2.23
CA PRO A 422 5.28 25.59 -2.67
C PRO A 422 4.37 24.94 -3.72
N ASN A 423 3.06 25.22 -3.69
CA ASN A 423 2.09 24.67 -4.65
C ASN A 423 2.23 25.23 -6.07
N GLN A 424 3.19 26.12 -6.32
CA GLN A 424 3.53 26.63 -7.65
C GLN A 424 4.74 25.90 -8.25
N PHE A 425 5.46 25.10 -7.45
CA PHE A 425 6.50 24.21 -7.94
C PHE A 425 5.90 22.82 -8.23
N PRO A 426 6.17 22.20 -9.39
CA PRO A 426 5.57 20.92 -9.77
C PRO A 426 6.02 19.79 -8.83
N GLY A 427 5.08 19.06 -8.21
CA GLY A 427 5.43 17.92 -7.36
C GLY A 427 6.07 16.77 -8.12
N TYR A 428 5.66 16.58 -9.37
CA TYR A 428 6.29 15.67 -10.33
C TYR A 428 6.87 16.44 -11.51
N MET A 429 8.01 15.99 -12.02
CA MET A 429 8.59 16.50 -13.25
C MET A 429 8.99 15.34 -14.17
N TRP A 430 8.65 15.46 -15.45
CA TRP A 430 9.06 14.51 -16.48
C TRP A 430 9.83 15.21 -17.59
N LYS A 431 10.77 14.46 -18.18
CA LYS A 431 11.63 14.93 -19.27
C LYS A 431 10.83 15.51 -20.42
N ASP A 432 9.75 14.84 -20.83
CA ASP A 432 8.98 15.22 -22.01
C ASP A 432 7.69 16.01 -21.68
N VAL A 433 7.40 16.28 -20.39
CA VAL A 433 6.18 17.00 -19.96
C VAL A 433 6.48 18.40 -19.46
N ASN A 434 7.43 18.58 -18.53
CA ASN A 434 7.61 19.85 -17.80
C ASN A 434 9.04 20.03 -17.23
N SER A 435 10.04 19.34 -17.80
CA SER A 435 11.45 19.57 -17.49
C SER A 435 11.87 21.02 -17.77
N ASP A 436 12.99 21.42 -17.18
CA ASP A 436 13.65 22.73 -17.32
C ASP A 436 12.92 23.85 -16.57
N HIS A 437 12.41 23.53 -15.38
CA HIS A 437 11.74 24.51 -14.51
C HIS A 437 12.75 25.49 -13.90
N LEU A 438 12.41 26.78 -13.89
CA LEU A 438 13.29 27.85 -13.43
C LEU A 438 12.90 28.34 -12.04
N ILE A 439 13.89 28.41 -11.15
CA ILE A 439 13.81 28.98 -9.80
C ILE A 439 14.67 30.24 -9.77
N TYR A 440 14.05 31.36 -9.39
CA TYR A 440 14.67 32.66 -9.26
C TYR A 440 14.89 32.98 -7.78
N PHE A 441 16.10 33.37 -7.43
CA PHE A 441 16.44 33.79 -6.06
C PHE A 441 17.47 34.91 -6.08
N ARG A 442 17.61 35.61 -4.96
CA ARG A 442 18.64 36.65 -4.79
C ARG A 442 19.65 36.22 -3.75
N LEU A 443 20.86 36.72 -3.92
CA LEU A 443 21.96 36.58 -2.96
C LEU A 443 22.40 37.98 -2.53
N SER A 444 22.67 38.13 -1.24
CA SER A 444 23.31 39.33 -0.69
C SER A 444 24.78 39.41 -1.14
N PRO A 445 25.41 40.61 -1.11
CA PRO A 445 26.82 40.74 -1.49
C PRO A 445 27.77 39.76 -0.77
N PRO A 446 27.66 39.52 0.55
CA PRO A 446 28.51 38.52 1.22
C PRO A 446 28.25 37.07 0.79
N GLN A 447 27.07 36.77 0.24
CA GLN A 447 26.76 35.43 -0.27
C GLN A 447 27.36 35.20 -1.66
N LEU A 448 27.53 36.24 -2.48
CA LEU A 448 28.11 36.13 -3.83
C LEU A 448 29.57 35.67 -3.86
N THR A 449 30.28 35.72 -2.74
CA THR A 449 31.66 35.25 -2.64
C THR A 449 31.77 33.83 -2.08
N ARG A 450 30.64 33.14 -1.84
CA ARG A 450 30.59 31.83 -1.16
C ARG A 450 30.12 30.73 -2.09
N SER A 451 30.58 29.51 -1.80
CA SER A 451 29.97 28.29 -2.34
C SER A 451 28.73 27.95 -1.54
N PHE A 452 27.71 27.40 -2.21
CA PHE A 452 26.52 26.85 -1.57
C PHE A 452 26.28 25.42 -2.04
N LYS A 453 25.54 24.65 -1.24
CA LYS A 453 25.06 23.34 -1.65
C LYS A 453 23.57 23.41 -1.93
N ILE A 454 23.18 23.01 -3.13
CA ILE A 454 21.77 22.74 -3.46
C ILE A 454 21.49 21.27 -3.15
N ARG A 455 20.45 21.00 -2.36
CA ARG A 455 19.95 19.64 -2.11
C ARG A 455 18.56 19.49 -2.73
N ILE A 456 18.37 18.40 -3.47
CA ILE A 456 17.10 18.03 -4.09
C ILE A 456 16.72 16.64 -3.57
N GLY A 457 15.70 16.60 -2.72
CA GLY A 457 15.04 15.37 -2.29
C GLY A 457 14.10 14.87 -3.37
N VAL A 458 14.25 13.59 -3.71
CA VAL A 458 13.44 12.87 -4.68
C VAL A 458 12.83 11.67 -3.96
N THR A 459 11.51 11.58 -3.90
CA THR A 459 10.84 10.43 -3.27
C THR A 459 10.92 9.19 -4.15
N GLU A 460 10.82 9.37 -5.47
CA GLU A 460 10.83 8.32 -6.50
C GLU A 460 11.39 8.88 -7.82
N GLY A 461 12.25 8.12 -8.48
CA GLY A 461 12.73 8.39 -9.84
C GLY A 461 12.32 7.28 -10.79
N VAL A 462 11.54 7.59 -11.83
CA VAL A 462 11.03 6.59 -12.80
C VAL A 462 11.88 6.55 -14.06
N ALA A 463 12.14 5.36 -14.58
CA ALA A 463 12.95 5.12 -15.77
C ALA A 463 14.30 5.85 -15.72
N GLY A 464 14.99 5.78 -14.57
CA GLY A 464 16.29 6.42 -14.34
C GLY A 464 16.26 7.95 -14.26
N GLY A 465 15.08 8.55 -14.14
CA GLY A 465 14.90 9.99 -13.94
C GLY A 465 15.62 10.46 -12.68
N ARG A 466 16.44 11.50 -12.82
CA ARG A 466 17.05 12.21 -11.71
C ARG A 466 17.25 13.69 -12.05
N PRO A 467 17.37 14.58 -11.06
CA PRO A 467 17.56 16.01 -11.32
C PRO A 467 18.96 16.28 -11.89
N GLY A 468 19.03 17.11 -12.93
CA GLY A 468 20.22 17.87 -13.32
C GLY A 468 19.98 19.35 -13.04
N ILE A 469 21.04 20.09 -12.73
CA ILE A 469 20.91 21.54 -12.47
C ILE A 469 21.88 22.38 -13.31
N GLN A 470 21.42 23.59 -13.62
CA GLN A 470 22.23 24.67 -14.17
C GLN A 470 21.94 25.93 -13.35
N VAL A 471 22.98 26.66 -12.95
CA VAL A 471 22.85 27.96 -12.29
C VAL A 471 23.47 29.02 -13.18
N ASN A 472 22.65 29.95 -13.67
CA ASN A 472 23.06 30.93 -14.67
C ASN A 472 23.73 30.23 -15.87
N ALA A 473 25.01 30.54 -16.16
CA ALA A 473 25.79 29.89 -17.21
C ALA A 473 26.53 28.62 -16.74
N TRP A 474 26.59 28.35 -15.44
CA TRP A 474 27.30 27.20 -14.89
C TRP A 474 26.42 25.95 -14.90
N MET A 475 26.93 24.85 -15.44
CA MET A 475 26.26 23.54 -15.43
C MET A 475 26.90 22.66 -14.36
N ALA A 476 26.06 22.02 -13.54
CA ALA A 476 26.57 21.04 -12.59
C ALA A 476 27.00 19.74 -13.29
N PRO A 477 27.99 19.02 -12.75
CA PRO A 477 28.24 17.64 -13.13
C PRO A 477 26.97 16.80 -13.03
N LEU A 478 26.74 15.92 -14.00
CA LEU A 478 25.56 15.06 -14.02
C LEU A 478 25.65 14.02 -12.88
N PRO A 479 24.63 13.91 -12.01
CA PRO A 479 24.65 12.93 -10.96
C PRO A 479 24.45 11.51 -11.51
N LEU A 480 25.09 10.56 -10.84
CA LEU A 480 24.84 9.13 -11.05
C LEU A 480 23.39 8.80 -10.71
N GLN A 481 22.83 7.83 -11.44
CA GLN A 481 21.54 7.27 -11.09
C GLN A 481 21.67 6.56 -9.73
N LYS A 482 20.77 6.90 -8.79
CA LYS A 482 20.62 6.18 -7.53
C LYS A 482 19.62 5.04 -7.67
N THR A 483 19.66 4.08 -6.75
CA THR A 483 18.75 2.93 -6.76
C THR A 483 17.31 3.38 -6.57
N GLU A 484 16.43 2.98 -7.48
CA GLU A 484 14.97 3.25 -7.50
C GLU A 484 14.24 2.08 -8.17
N GLY A 485 12.90 2.11 -8.15
CA GLY A 485 12.07 1.16 -8.88
C GLY A 485 12.18 1.35 -10.39
N ASP A 486 12.23 0.26 -11.15
CA ASP A 486 12.34 0.28 -12.62
C ASP A 486 10.99 0.01 -13.33
N THR A 487 9.89 0.08 -12.59
CA THR A 487 8.52 -0.14 -13.05
C THR A 487 7.73 1.17 -13.03
N ARG A 488 6.50 1.19 -13.58
CA ARG A 488 5.61 2.36 -13.47
C ARG A 488 5.34 2.70 -11.99
N SER A 489 5.37 3.99 -11.68
CA SER A 489 5.08 4.54 -10.35
C SER A 489 4.22 5.80 -10.43
N LEU A 490 4.77 6.89 -11.01
CA LEU A 490 4.13 8.22 -11.03
C LEU A 490 2.77 8.28 -11.74
N THR A 491 2.43 7.30 -12.60
CA THR A 491 1.15 7.21 -13.31
C THR A 491 0.14 6.25 -12.66
N VAL A 492 0.58 5.50 -11.64
CA VAL A 492 -0.19 4.41 -10.99
C VAL A 492 -0.38 4.64 -9.49
N GLY A 493 -0.60 5.89 -9.08
CA GLY A 493 -1.10 6.21 -7.74
C GLY A 493 -0.04 6.21 -6.64
N THR A 494 1.25 6.23 -6.97
CA THR A 494 2.34 6.25 -5.98
C THR A 494 3.46 7.22 -6.33
N TYR A 495 3.99 7.87 -5.29
CA TYR A 495 5.22 8.68 -5.30
C TYR A 495 6.34 8.01 -4.50
N ARG A 496 6.07 6.85 -3.89
CA ARG A 496 6.93 6.22 -2.90
C ARG A 496 8.05 5.45 -3.58
N GLY A 497 9.28 5.87 -3.37
CA GLY A 497 10.51 5.19 -3.78
C GLY A 497 11.50 5.09 -2.63
N ASN A 498 12.79 5.33 -2.91
CA ASN A 498 13.86 5.22 -1.92
C ASN A 498 14.22 6.52 -1.19
N ASN A 499 13.52 7.65 -1.44
CA ASN A 499 13.85 8.97 -0.88
C ASN A 499 15.33 9.35 -1.06
N GLN A 500 15.74 9.58 -2.30
CA GLN A 500 17.12 9.92 -2.62
C GLN A 500 17.36 11.43 -2.52
N VAL A 501 18.50 11.82 -1.95
CA VAL A 501 18.95 13.22 -1.94
C VAL A 501 20.06 13.44 -2.96
N TYR A 502 19.85 14.33 -3.92
CA TYR A 502 20.89 14.76 -4.86
C TYR A 502 21.50 16.07 -4.39
N GLU A 503 22.83 16.13 -4.34
CA GLU A 503 23.56 17.29 -3.81
C GLU A 503 24.47 17.89 -4.87
N PHE A 504 24.47 19.22 -4.96
CA PHE A 504 25.25 19.96 -5.94
C PHE A 504 25.97 21.12 -5.25
N ILE A 505 27.31 21.13 -5.30
CA ILE A 505 28.10 22.25 -4.82
C ILE A 505 28.21 23.27 -5.95
N VAL A 506 27.69 24.47 -5.71
CA VAL A 506 27.71 25.56 -6.68
C VAL A 506 28.78 26.57 -6.27
N PRO A 507 29.78 26.83 -7.13
CA PRO A 507 30.91 27.70 -6.80
C PRO A 507 30.55 29.20 -6.91
N PRO A 508 31.33 30.11 -6.30
CA PRO A 508 31.16 31.55 -6.44
C PRO A 508 31.12 32.05 -7.90
N SER A 509 31.89 31.40 -8.78
CA SER A 509 31.97 31.72 -10.20
C SER A 509 30.67 31.47 -10.97
N ALA A 510 29.73 30.72 -10.40
CA ALA A 510 28.41 30.51 -11.01
C ALA A 510 27.48 31.72 -10.80
N TRP A 511 27.75 32.59 -9.83
CA TRP A 511 26.83 33.67 -9.44
C TRP A 511 26.96 34.90 -10.35
N ALA A 512 25.82 35.49 -10.70
CA ALA A 512 25.79 36.85 -11.21
C ALA A 512 26.23 37.79 -10.09
N GLN A 513 27.33 38.52 -10.31
CA GLN A 513 28.03 39.28 -9.26
C GLN A 513 27.34 40.58 -8.83
N ASN A 514 26.26 40.99 -9.52
CA ASN A 514 25.43 42.09 -9.06
C ASN A 514 24.29 41.56 -8.19
N ALA A 515 24.29 41.91 -6.90
CA ALA A 515 23.27 41.46 -5.93
C ALA A 515 21.83 41.93 -6.25
N ALA A 516 21.66 42.93 -7.13
CA ALA A 516 20.34 43.33 -7.62
C ALA A 516 19.74 42.32 -8.62
N ASN A 517 20.59 41.50 -9.26
CA ASN A 517 20.16 40.50 -10.24
C ASN A 517 19.64 39.25 -9.54
N PHE A 518 18.66 38.60 -10.19
CA PHE A 518 18.30 37.24 -9.82
C PHE A 518 19.41 36.28 -10.25
N GLN A 519 19.65 35.29 -9.40
CA GLN A 519 20.27 34.03 -9.78
C GLN A 519 19.15 33.14 -10.34
N ILE A 520 19.48 32.39 -11.40
CA ILE A 520 18.52 31.50 -12.06
C ILE A 520 19.02 30.07 -11.93
N LEU A 521 18.31 29.25 -11.15
CA LEU A 521 18.50 27.82 -11.06
C LEU A 521 17.50 27.13 -12.00
N LYS A 522 18.00 26.44 -13.02
CA LYS A 522 17.21 25.53 -13.85
C LYS A 522 17.32 24.12 -13.29
N VAL A 523 16.18 23.48 -13.05
CA VAL A 523 16.07 22.07 -12.67
C VAL A 523 15.50 21.29 -13.85
N SER A 524 16.24 20.28 -14.28
CA SER A 524 15.91 19.42 -15.42
C SER A 524 15.79 17.97 -14.99
N VAL A 525 15.02 17.16 -15.72
CA VAL A 525 15.06 15.70 -15.57
C VAL A 525 16.00 15.12 -16.61
N ILE A 526 17.04 14.44 -16.13
CA ILE A 526 17.97 13.70 -16.97
C ILE A 526 17.72 12.20 -16.80
N SER A 527 17.87 11.42 -17.87
CA SER A 527 17.94 9.94 -17.82
C SER A 527 18.92 9.40 -18.84
N GLY A 528 19.59 8.29 -18.52
CA GLY A 528 20.29 7.45 -19.50
C GLY A 528 19.38 6.43 -20.19
N LYS A 529 18.14 6.29 -19.71
CA LYS A 529 17.12 5.42 -20.28
C LYS A 529 16.18 6.25 -21.16
N THR A 530 15.59 5.61 -22.16
CA THR A 530 14.46 6.16 -22.91
C THR A 530 13.17 5.69 -22.26
N GLY A 531 12.24 6.62 -22.04
CA GLY A 531 10.88 6.27 -21.60
C GLY A 531 10.09 5.51 -22.66
N ALA A 532 8.86 5.13 -22.34
CA ALA A 532 7.99 4.50 -23.33
C ALA A 532 7.59 5.53 -24.40
N ALA A 533 7.72 5.17 -25.68
CA ALA A 533 7.35 6.05 -26.78
C ALA A 533 5.82 6.26 -26.82
N GLY A 534 5.40 7.49 -27.16
CA GLY A 534 3.99 7.81 -27.42
C GLY A 534 3.17 8.31 -26.22
N ASP A 535 3.69 8.24 -25.00
CA ASP A 535 3.08 8.89 -23.83
C ASP A 535 4.13 9.71 -23.05
N PRO A 536 4.01 11.06 -23.01
CA PRO A 536 4.99 11.90 -22.34
C PRO A 536 5.05 11.65 -20.82
N PHE A 537 3.99 11.12 -20.19
CA PHE A 537 3.98 10.78 -18.76
C PHE A 537 4.72 9.47 -18.44
N LEU A 538 5.06 8.67 -19.47
CA LEU A 538 5.94 7.51 -19.37
C LEU A 538 7.40 7.83 -19.74
N SER A 539 7.71 9.10 -20.00
CA SER A 539 9.10 9.57 -20.05
C SER A 539 9.74 9.50 -18.66
N SER A 540 11.08 9.57 -18.60
CA SER A 540 11.77 9.60 -17.30
C SER A 540 11.30 10.79 -16.47
N GLY A 541 11.08 10.55 -15.18
CA GLY A 541 10.50 11.54 -14.29
C GLY A 541 10.95 11.38 -12.85
N VAL A 542 10.63 12.38 -12.03
CA VAL A 542 10.94 12.43 -10.60
C VAL A 542 9.73 12.95 -9.84
N SER A 543 9.55 12.43 -8.63
CA SER A 543 8.71 13.00 -7.59
C SER A 543 9.58 13.70 -6.55
N PHE A 544 9.27 14.94 -6.21
CA PHE A 544 10.07 15.74 -5.27
C PHE A 544 9.61 15.60 -3.81
N ASP A 545 10.55 15.77 -2.88
CA ASP A 545 10.33 15.88 -1.43
C ASP A 545 10.62 17.32 -0.94
N ALA A 546 11.83 17.80 -1.23
CA ALA A 546 12.23 19.16 -0.90
C ALA A 546 13.35 19.64 -1.82
N ILE A 547 13.42 20.95 -2.04
CA ILE A 547 14.51 21.59 -2.78
C ILE A 547 15.01 22.75 -1.95
N GLU A 548 16.30 22.81 -1.70
CA GLU A 548 16.86 23.85 -0.85
C GLU A 548 18.28 24.21 -1.23
N MET A 549 18.71 25.37 -0.75
CA MET A 549 20.09 25.82 -0.78
C MET A 549 20.57 26.04 0.66
N ILE A 550 21.67 25.38 1.03
CA ILE A 550 22.28 25.48 2.36
C ILE A 550 23.69 26.05 2.28
N MET A 551 24.12 26.62 3.41
CA MET A 551 25.51 26.97 3.66
C MET A 551 26.39 25.69 3.64
N ILE A 552 27.63 25.82 3.16
CA ILE A 552 28.67 24.77 3.27
C ILE A 552 29.61 25.11 4.42
#